data_AF-A0A1T4V3A0-F1
#
_entry.id   AF-A0A1T4V3A0-F1
#
_cell.length_a   1.000
_cell.length_b   1.000
_cell.length_c   1.000
_cell.angle_alpha   90.00
_cell.angle_beta   90.00
_cell.angle_gamma   90.00
#
_symmetry.space_group_name_H-M   'P 1'
#
loop_
_entity.id
_entity.type
_entity.pdbx_description
1 polymer ?
#
loop_
_entity_poly.entity_id
_entity_poly.type
_entity_poly.pdbx_seq_one_letter_code
_entity_poly.pdbx_strand_id
1 'polypeptide(L)'
;MAFEDRLTASIRGVEFFLDDASGDFGRRAIPHAYPKREQGYTEDNGKVLQQEMINGRTVGDGYFEKLQQIIEAINTPGPCELIHPWFGVRKVQVGKGSFKLVNKTDGLATFSFEVFEQGENLFPNSKRDTASQVQGESTKSQDAANDAFEKEFDETATEGVGDMVDQFLDDLDEFTRGLPSLPSELREWTDRLMRTKDSIGNLLAYPGELARETMGLLEDVKGVVTDPIRALDVYQNVQNRWDGMRAELAVTGGLSRNIDSADGFASSVPSVADPVKQQAVLNNADAYKRLIMNSATVSKASAMGDADIGVDLVDTDESINSLSGADRKAVLTGEQYKKIGYDIANELAELSANAVELGDSAVWRQFRVLRQAVLADTRARAELLPQLSIYTPTSTVPVSLVAWQENGDTETRQSIVRRNGLSNPSFILPSDSIEVISS
;
A
#
# COMPACT_ATOMS: atom_id res chain seq x y z
N MET A 1 -52.29 1.79 -18.41
CA MET A 1 -52.05 0.44 -18.97
C MET A 1 -53.34 -0.32 -18.92
N ALA A 2 -53.76 -0.88 -20.05
CA ALA A 2 -54.90 -1.78 -20.11
C ALA A 2 -54.57 -3.10 -19.42
N PHE A 3 -55.60 -3.87 -19.02
CA PHE A 3 -55.43 -5.20 -18.42
C PHE A 3 -54.66 -6.17 -19.33
N GLU A 4 -54.89 -6.07 -20.65
CA GLU A 4 -54.25 -6.90 -21.66
C GLU A 4 -52.73 -6.65 -21.77
N ASP A 5 -52.29 -5.39 -21.58
CA ASP A 5 -50.87 -5.01 -21.60
C ASP A 5 -50.07 -5.54 -20.40
N ARG A 6 -50.74 -6.09 -19.37
CA ARG A 6 -50.12 -6.55 -18.11
C ARG A 6 -49.93 -8.06 -18.05
N LEU A 7 -50.37 -8.79 -19.07
CA LEU A 7 -50.37 -10.24 -19.07
C LEU A 7 -49.06 -10.83 -19.57
N THR A 8 -48.22 -10.11 -20.31
CA THR A 8 -47.05 -10.67 -20.98
C THR A 8 -45.74 -10.28 -20.31
N ALA A 9 -45.03 -11.27 -19.78
CA ALA A 9 -43.67 -11.14 -19.25
C ALA A 9 -42.69 -11.91 -20.14
N SER A 10 -41.40 -11.58 -20.08
CA SER A 10 -40.37 -12.29 -20.85
C SER A 10 -39.12 -12.54 -20.02
N ILE A 11 -38.55 -13.75 -20.13
CA ILE A 11 -37.28 -14.09 -19.51
C ILE A 11 -36.31 -14.61 -20.57
N ARG A 12 -35.12 -13.99 -20.67
CA ARG A 12 -34.15 -14.31 -21.74
C ARG A 12 -34.78 -14.28 -23.15
N GLY A 13 -35.77 -13.41 -23.37
CA GLY A 13 -36.50 -13.31 -24.64
C GLY A 13 -37.63 -14.32 -24.84
N VAL A 14 -37.87 -15.24 -23.91
CA VAL A 14 -39.00 -16.19 -23.97
C VAL A 14 -40.21 -15.59 -23.26
N GLU A 15 -41.27 -15.32 -24.01
CA GLU A 15 -42.51 -14.72 -23.51
C GLU A 15 -43.43 -15.73 -22.83
N PHE A 16 -44.06 -15.30 -21.73
CA PHE A 16 -45.04 -16.07 -20.97
C PHE A 16 -46.14 -15.19 -20.38
N PHE A 17 -47.26 -15.81 -20.00
CA PHE A 17 -48.32 -15.09 -19.32
C PHE A 17 -48.04 -15.02 -17.82
N LEU A 18 -47.98 -13.81 -17.26
CA LEU A 18 -47.80 -13.57 -15.82
C LEU A 18 -49.14 -13.67 -15.10
N ASP A 19 -49.23 -14.55 -14.10
CA ASP A 19 -50.42 -14.69 -13.27
C ASP A 19 -50.30 -13.82 -12.01
N ASP A 20 -49.18 -13.95 -11.28
CA ASP A 20 -48.85 -13.11 -10.13
C ASP A 20 -47.32 -13.04 -9.87
N ALA A 21 -46.94 -12.01 -9.13
CA ALA A 21 -45.58 -11.80 -8.64
C ALA A 21 -45.67 -11.35 -7.18
N SER A 22 -44.93 -12.01 -6.29
CA SER A 22 -44.82 -11.64 -4.87
C SER A 22 -43.36 -11.57 -4.47
N GLY A 23 -43.01 -10.78 -3.47
CA GLY A 23 -41.62 -10.65 -3.05
C GLY A 23 -41.46 -9.92 -1.72
N ASP A 24 -40.31 -10.13 -1.12
CA ASP A 24 -39.96 -9.53 0.16
C ASP A 24 -39.29 -8.16 -0.04
N PHE A 25 -39.65 -7.18 0.80
CA PHE A 25 -39.05 -5.85 0.79
C PHE A 25 -38.73 -5.38 2.21
N GLY A 26 -37.68 -4.58 2.35
CA GLY A 26 -37.31 -3.96 3.62
C GLY A 26 -35.81 -3.99 3.92
N ARG A 27 -35.48 -3.78 5.20
CA ARG A 27 -34.11 -3.75 5.73
C ARG A 27 -33.96 -4.78 6.84
N ARG A 28 -32.77 -5.35 6.97
CA ARG A 28 -32.42 -6.32 8.01
C ARG A 28 -32.22 -5.59 9.32
N ALA A 29 -33.24 -5.58 10.17
CA ALA A 29 -33.18 -4.95 11.48
C ALA A 29 -32.93 -6.02 12.56
N ILE A 30 -31.86 -5.89 13.36
CA ILE A 30 -31.57 -6.77 14.51
C ILE A 30 -32.05 -6.09 15.79
N PRO A 31 -33.10 -6.60 16.45
CA PRO A 31 -33.60 -6.02 17.69
C PRO A 31 -32.79 -6.48 18.90
N HIS A 32 -32.33 -5.52 19.70
CA HIS A 32 -31.70 -5.71 21.00
C HIS A 32 -32.67 -5.31 22.11
N ALA A 33 -33.03 -6.27 22.96
CA ALA A 33 -33.85 -6.05 24.14
C ALA A 33 -32.98 -6.11 25.41
N TYR A 34 -33.13 -5.13 26.30
CA TYR A 34 -32.42 -5.07 27.58
C TYR A 34 -33.35 -5.41 28.75
N PRO A 35 -32.93 -6.23 29.73
CA PRO A 35 -33.74 -6.53 30.90
C PRO A 35 -34.16 -5.25 31.66
N LYS A 36 -35.44 -5.18 32.08
CA LYS A 36 -36.06 -4.05 32.81
C LYS A 36 -36.14 -2.72 32.03
N ARG A 37 -36.03 -2.74 30.70
CA ARG A 37 -36.35 -1.58 29.85
C ARG A 37 -37.52 -1.91 28.94
N GLU A 38 -38.48 -0.99 28.88
CA GLU A 38 -39.69 -1.09 28.04
C GLU A 38 -39.42 -0.72 26.56
N GLN A 39 -38.21 -0.28 26.21
CA GLN A 39 -37.81 0.09 24.86
C GLN A 39 -36.53 -0.64 24.46
N GLY A 40 -36.55 -1.28 23.29
CA GLY A 40 -35.40 -1.93 22.66
C GLY A 40 -34.71 -1.00 21.64
N TYR A 41 -33.49 -1.37 21.27
CA TYR A 41 -32.73 -0.71 20.19
C TYR A 41 -32.65 -1.66 19.00
N THR A 42 -32.87 -1.17 17.78
CA THR A 42 -32.78 -2.00 16.58
C THR A 42 -31.63 -1.51 15.71
N GLU A 43 -30.69 -2.40 15.40
CA GLU A 43 -29.56 -2.11 14.51
C GLU A 43 -29.91 -2.47 13.05
N ASP A 44 -29.69 -1.52 12.14
CA ASP A 44 -29.94 -1.68 10.71
C ASP A 44 -28.72 -2.28 10.00
N ASN A 45 -28.84 -3.54 9.60
CA ASN A 45 -27.81 -4.33 8.91
C ASN A 45 -27.99 -4.36 7.38
N GLY A 46 -28.57 -3.31 6.80
CA GLY A 46 -28.66 -3.13 5.35
C GLY A 46 -29.94 -3.66 4.71
N LYS A 47 -30.05 -3.52 3.38
CA LYS A 47 -31.24 -3.94 2.60
C LYS A 47 -31.37 -5.48 2.65
N VAL A 48 -32.60 -6.00 2.80
CA VAL A 48 -32.88 -7.43 2.63
C VAL A 48 -32.60 -7.82 1.18
N LEU A 49 -32.04 -9.01 0.94
CA LEU A 49 -31.90 -9.53 -0.41
C LEU A 49 -33.30 -9.69 -1.00
N GLN A 50 -33.61 -8.91 -2.03
CA GLN A 50 -34.94 -8.88 -2.63
C GLN A 50 -35.14 -10.16 -3.43
N GLN A 51 -35.93 -11.08 -2.84
CA GLN A 51 -36.38 -12.32 -3.46
C GLN A 51 -37.81 -12.11 -3.95
N GLU A 52 -38.04 -12.39 -5.23
CA GLU A 52 -39.35 -12.34 -5.87
C GLU A 52 -39.72 -13.74 -6.39
N MET A 53 -40.94 -14.18 -6.12
CA MET A 53 -41.55 -15.40 -6.66
C MET A 53 -42.47 -15.02 -7.82
N ILE A 54 -42.15 -15.51 -9.01
CA ILE A 54 -42.90 -15.25 -10.24
C ILE A 54 -43.70 -16.50 -10.59
N ASN A 55 -45.02 -16.38 -10.75
CA ASN A 55 -45.83 -17.47 -11.29
C ASN A 55 -46.41 -17.08 -12.64
N GLY A 56 -46.30 -18.01 -13.60
CA GLY A 56 -46.77 -17.80 -14.95
C GLY A 56 -47.39 -19.06 -15.55
N ARG A 57 -47.99 -18.86 -16.72
CA ARG A 57 -48.64 -19.93 -17.47
C ARG A 57 -48.36 -19.83 -18.96
N THR A 58 -48.41 -20.98 -19.62
CA THR A 58 -48.45 -21.10 -21.08
C THR A 58 -49.80 -21.67 -21.49
N VAL A 59 -50.37 -21.12 -22.57
CA VAL A 59 -51.70 -21.50 -23.08
C VAL A 59 -51.66 -21.69 -24.60
N GLY A 60 -52.46 -22.63 -25.10
CA GLY A 60 -52.70 -22.86 -26.53
C GLY A 60 -52.05 -24.13 -27.07
N ASP A 61 -52.16 -24.36 -28.38
CA ASP A 61 -51.79 -25.64 -29.03
C ASP A 61 -50.28 -25.99 -28.91
N GLY A 62 -49.42 -25.02 -28.56
CA GLY A 62 -47.99 -25.20 -28.30
C GLY A 62 -47.56 -24.98 -26.85
N TYR A 63 -48.49 -25.10 -25.88
CA TYR A 63 -48.22 -24.77 -24.48
C TYR A 63 -47.04 -25.56 -23.88
N PHE A 64 -46.87 -26.82 -24.28
CA PHE A 64 -45.82 -27.71 -23.79
C PHE A 64 -44.44 -27.34 -24.35
N GLU A 65 -44.35 -27.03 -25.64
CA GLU A 65 -43.09 -26.57 -26.28
C GLU A 65 -42.62 -25.25 -25.68
N LYS A 66 -43.55 -24.31 -25.44
CA LYS A 66 -43.26 -23.05 -24.76
C LYS A 66 -42.79 -23.26 -23.31
N LEU A 67 -43.41 -24.20 -22.58
CA LEU A 67 -42.95 -24.55 -21.23
C LEU A 67 -41.51 -25.09 -21.25
N GLN A 68 -41.18 -25.94 -22.23
CA GLN A 68 -39.82 -26.47 -22.37
C GLN A 68 -38.79 -25.36 -22.64
N GLN A 69 -39.13 -24.39 -23.51
CA GLN A 69 -38.28 -23.23 -23.76
C GLN A 69 -38.07 -22.38 -22.50
N ILE A 70 -39.10 -22.20 -21.67
CA ILE A 70 -38.99 -21.47 -20.40
C ILE A 70 -38.10 -22.24 -19.42
N ILE A 71 -38.25 -23.56 -19.31
CA ILE A 71 -37.39 -24.39 -18.45
C ILE A 71 -35.93 -24.33 -18.90
N GLU A 72 -35.66 -24.38 -20.21
CA GLU A 72 -34.32 -24.24 -20.76
C GLU A 72 -33.73 -22.85 -20.52
N ALA A 73 -34.55 -21.81 -20.74
CA ALA A 73 -34.18 -20.43 -20.43
C ALA A 73 -33.85 -20.26 -18.96
N ILE A 74 -34.62 -20.82 -18.02
CA ILE A 74 -34.37 -20.73 -16.57
C ILE A 74 -33.09 -21.48 -16.18
N ASN A 75 -32.82 -22.65 -16.77
CA ASN A 75 -31.66 -23.48 -16.42
C ASN A 75 -30.32 -22.99 -17.02
N THR A 76 -30.34 -21.98 -17.89
CA THR A 76 -29.11 -21.43 -18.47
C THR A 76 -28.28 -20.70 -17.38
N PRO A 77 -26.96 -20.94 -17.27
CA PRO A 77 -26.14 -20.34 -16.22
C PRO A 77 -25.99 -18.82 -16.37
N GLY A 78 -25.83 -18.13 -15.24
CA GLY A 78 -25.55 -16.69 -15.16
C GLY A 78 -26.80 -15.80 -15.02
N PRO A 79 -26.60 -14.48 -14.83
CA PRO A 79 -27.69 -13.51 -14.72
C PRO A 79 -28.39 -13.33 -16.08
N CYS A 80 -29.64 -12.89 -16.03
CA CYS A 80 -30.43 -12.66 -17.23
C CYS A 80 -31.34 -11.44 -17.13
N GLU A 81 -31.86 -11.02 -18.27
CA GLU A 81 -32.87 -9.98 -18.35
C GLU A 81 -34.26 -10.60 -18.20
N LEU A 82 -35.01 -10.07 -17.24
CA LEU A 82 -36.43 -10.31 -17.02
C LEU A 82 -37.18 -9.02 -17.35
N ILE A 83 -38.11 -9.10 -18.29
CA ILE A 83 -39.03 -8.02 -18.62
C ILE A 83 -40.31 -8.28 -17.83
N HIS A 84 -40.51 -7.47 -16.78
CA HIS A 84 -41.66 -7.56 -15.89
C HIS A 84 -42.70 -6.47 -16.23
N PRO A 85 -44.00 -6.79 -16.40
CA PRO A 85 -45.03 -5.83 -16.79
C PRO A 85 -45.16 -4.61 -15.86
N TRP A 86 -44.93 -4.80 -14.55
CA TRP A 86 -45.01 -3.72 -13.56
C TRP A 86 -43.68 -3.01 -13.30
N PHE A 87 -42.55 -3.68 -13.50
CA PHE A 87 -41.24 -3.20 -13.05
C PHE A 87 -40.25 -2.94 -14.20
N GLY A 88 -40.66 -3.17 -15.45
CA GLY A 88 -39.83 -2.99 -16.62
C GLY A 88 -38.74 -4.06 -16.74
N VAL A 89 -37.65 -3.70 -17.44
CA VAL A 89 -36.51 -4.58 -17.66
C VAL A 89 -35.62 -4.61 -16.41
N ARG A 90 -35.38 -5.80 -15.88
CA ARG A 90 -34.53 -6.04 -14.70
C ARG A 90 -33.46 -7.08 -15.02
N LYS A 91 -32.26 -6.87 -14.49
CA LYS A 91 -31.22 -7.89 -14.44
C LYS A 91 -31.37 -8.70 -13.17
N VAL A 92 -31.55 -10.00 -13.34
CA VAL A 92 -31.90 -10.90 -12.25
C VAL A 92 -31.13 -12.20 -12.33
N GLN A 93 -30.89 -12.81 -11.18
CA GLN A 93 -30.40 -14.17 -11.06
C GLN A 93 -31.60 -15.09 -10.79
N VAL A 94 -31.80 -16.08 -11.65
CA VAL A 94 -32.89 -17.04 -11.48
C VAL A 94 -32.51 -18.11 -10.45
N GLY A 95 -33.42 -18.38 -9.53
CA GLY A 95 -33.34 -19.39 -8.49
C GLY A 95 -34.08 -20.66 -8.87
N LYS A 96 -34.65 -21.33 -7.86
CA LYS A 96 -35.36 -22.59 -8.05
C LYS A 96 -36.68 -22.37 -8.80
N GLY A 97 -36.95 -23.24 -9.78
CA GLY A 97 -38.21 -23.31 -10.50
C GLY A 97 -39.02 -24.58 -10.18
N SER A 98 -40.32 -24.53 -10.43
CA SER A 98 -41.22 -25.68 -10.42
C SER A 98 -42.30 -25.53 -11.49
N PHE A 99 -42.85 -26.63 -11.99
CA PHE A 99 -43.96 -26.60 -12.93
C PHE A 99 -45.03 -27.61 -12.54
N LYS A 100 -46.27 -27.34 -12.96
CA LYS A 100 -47.42 -28.19 -12.70
C LYS A 100 -48.25 -28.32 -13.97
N LEU A 101 -48.45 -29.58 -14.36
CA LEU A 101 -49.29 -30.01 -15.47
C LEU A 101 -50.48 -30.76 -14.90
N VAL A 102 -51.70 -30.41 -15.33
CA VAL A 102 -52.93 -31.01 -14.81
C VAL A 102 -53.67 -31.68 -15.97
N ASN A 103 -53.69 -33.01 -16.01
CA ASN A 103 -54.32 -33.78 -17.10
C ASN A 103 -55.83 -33.54 -17.26
N LYS A 104 -56.50 -32.92 -16.28
CA LYS A 104 -57.92 -32.56 -16.36
C LYS A 104 -58.18 -31.27 -17.14
N THR A 105 -57.14 -30.50 -17.43
CA THR A 105 -57.23 -29.20 -18.09
C THR A 105 -56.26 -29.22 -19.26
N ASP A 106 -56.80 -29.36 -20.47
CA ASP A 106 -55.97 -29.42 -21.68
C ASP A 106 -55.52 -28.01 -22.10
N GLY A 107 -54.36 -27.93 -22.77
CA GLY A 107 -53.84 -26.67 -23.31
C GLY A 107 -53.29 -25.66 -22.30
N LEU A 108 -52.97 -26.07 -21.06
CA LEU A 108 -52.47 -25.18 -20.00
C LEU A 108 -51.35 -25.81 -19.18
N ALA A 109 -50.22 -25.11 -19.08
CA ALA A 109 -49.17 -25.40 -18.11
C ALA A 109 -48.93 -24.19 -17.19
N THR A 110 -48.76 -24.45 -15.90
CA THR A 110 -48.40 -23.44 -14.90
C THR A 110 -47.00 -23.70 -14.38
N PHE A 111 -46.25 -22.65 -14.10
CA PHE A 111 -44.91 -22.75 -13.55
C PHE A 111 -44.63 -21.59 -12.61
N SER A 112 -43.66 -21.79 -11.74
CA SER A 112 -43.19 -20.81 -10.78
C SER A 112 -41.69 -20.83 -10.67
N PHE A 113 -41.07 -19.67 -10.44
CA PHE A 113 -39.64 -19.59 -10.22
C PHE A 113 -39.27 -18.39 -9.35
N GLU A 114 -38.20 -18.58 -8.59
CA GLU A 114 -37.62 -17.53 -7.76
C GLU A 114 -36.65 -16.67 -8.57
N VAL A 115 -36.62 -15.39 -8.25
CA VAL A 115 -35.80 -14.38 -8.91
C VAL A 115 -35.16 -13.51 -7.84
N PHE A 116 -33.86 -13.29 -7.98
CA PHE A 116 -33.07 -12.41 -7.11
C PHE A 116 -32.59 -11.21 -7.92
N GLU A 117 -32.80 -10.00 -7.41
CA GLU A 117 -32.24 -8.78 -8.02
C GLU A 117 -30.72 -8.88 -8.06
N GLN A 118 -30.11 -8.70 -9.25
CA GLN A 118 -28.65 -8.72 -9.36
C GLN A 118 -28.09 -7.44 -8.72
N GLY A 119 -27.60 -7.55 -7.49
CA GLY A 119 -26.69 -6.57 -6.94
C GLY A 119 -25.37 -6.59 -7.71
N GLU A 120 -24.70 -5.44 -7.80
CA GLU A 120 -23.30 -5.42 -8.20
C GLU A 120 -22.52 -6.32 -7.23
N ASN A 121 -21.70 -7.22 -7.78
CA ASN A 121 -20.82 -8.06 -7.00
C ASN A 121 -19.71 -7.19 -6.38
N LEU A 122 -20.04 -6.44 -5.34
CA LEU A 122 -19.13 -5.65 -4.51
C LEU A 122 -18.30 -6.53 -3.55
N PHE A 123 -18.12 -7.81 -3.86
CA PHE A 123 -17.05 -8.55 -3.24
C PHE A 123 -15.74 -8.02 -3.83
N PRO A 124 -14.79 -7.58 -2.99
CA PRO A 124 -13.51 -7.15 -3.50
C PRO A 124 -12.93 -8.34 -4.26
N ASN A 125 -12.73 -8.19 -5.57
CA ASN A 125 -11.65 -8.93 -6.21
C ASN A 125 -10.45 -8.67 -5.30
N SER A 126 -9.84 -9.72 -4.77
CA SER A 126 -8.62 -9.62 -3.98
C SER A 126 -7.51 -9.10 -4.90
N LYS A 127 -7.56 -7.80 -5.19
CA LYS A 127 -6.43 -7.03 -5.69
C LYS A 127 -5.43 -7.20 -4.55
N ARG A 128 -4.43 -8.05 -4.78
CA ARG A 128 -3.35 -8.28 -3.81
C ARG A 128 -2.88 -6.90 -3.38
N ASP A 129 -2.92 -6.66 -2.09
CA ASP A 129 -2.36 -5.45 -1.50
C ASP A 129 -0.86 -5.48 -1.76
N THR A 130 -0.42 -4.77 -2.79
CA THR A 130 0.98 -4.75 -3.23
C THR A 130 1.88 -4.13 -2.17
N ALA A 131 1.37 -3.19 -1.37
CA ALA A 131 2.08 -2.60 -0.26
C ALA A 131 2.33 -3.63 0.84
N SER A 132 1.29 -4.39 1.23
CA SER A 132 1.44 -5.49 2.19
C SER A 132 2.41 -6.57 1.70
N GLN A 133 2.47 -6.84 0.39
CA GLN A 133 3.48 -7.75 -0.17
C GLN A 133 4.90 -7.22 -0.04
N VAL A 134 5.12 -5.93 -0.31
CA VAL A 134 6.43 -5.30 -0.10
C VAL A 134 6.86 -5.39 1.37
N GLN A 135 5.95 -5.16 2.32
CA GLN A 135 6.22 -5.34 3.75
C GLN A 135 6.64 -6.78 4.07
N GLY A 136 5.84 -7.76 3.68
CA GLY A 136 6.11 -9.16 3.98
C GLY A 136 7.41 -9.67 3.36
N GLU A 137 7.76 -9.22 2.15
CA GLU A 137 9.03 -9.58 1.51
C GLU A 137 10.23 -8.80 2.07
N SER A 138 10.01 -7.61 2.64
CA SER A 138 11.03 -6.82 3.34
C SER A 138 11.45 -7.51 4.63
N THR A 139 10.50 -7.95 5.47
CA THR A 139 10.79 -8.72 6.69
C THR A 139 11.59 -9.98 6.39
N LYS A 140 11.17 -10.78 5.39
CA LYS A 140 11.93 -11.98 4.98
C LYS A 140 13.33 -11.65 4.47
N SER A 141 13.50 -10.49 3.83
CA SER A 141 14.83 -10.03 3.36
C SER A 141 15.74 -9.66 4.52
N GLN A 142 15.20 -9.02 5.57
CA GLN A 142 15.93 -8.77 6.82
C GLN A 142 16.30 -10.08 7.52
N ASP A 143 15.37 -11.05 7.59
CA ASP A 143 15.67 -12.38 8.16
C ASP A 143 16.80 -13.08 7.41
N ALA A 144 16.77 -13.08 6.07
CA ALA A 144 17.82 -13.67 5.26
C ALA A 144 19.18 -12.96 5.42
N ALA A 145 19.18 -11.62 5.52
CA ALA A 145 20.39 -10.84 5.77
C ALA A 145 20.96 -11.09 7.17
N ASN A 146 20.09 -11.25 8.17
CA ASN A 146 20.48 -11.60 9.53
C ASN A 146 21.16 -12.97 9.59
N ASP A 147 20.55 -13.98 8.98
CA ASP A 147 21.08 -15.34 8.93
C ASP A 147 22.43 -15.42 8.21
N ALA A 148 22.70 -14.51 7.26
CA ALA A 148 23.99 -14.40 6.58
C ALA A 148 25.03 -13.73 7.50
N PHE A 149 24.65 -12.61 8.13
CA PHE A 149 25.52 -11.91 9.08
C PHE A 149 25.93 -12.80 10.26
N GLU A 150 24.98 -13.50 10.88
CA GLU A 150 25.24 -14.39 12.03
C GLU A 150 26.24 -15.51 11.69
N LYS A 151 26.26 -15.99 10.44
CA LYS A 151 27.21 -17.02 10.01
C LYS A 151 28.62 -16.49 9.74
N GLU A 152 28.70 -15.23 9.30
CA GLU A 152 29.97 -14.62 8.91
C GLU A 152 30.69 -13.96 10.08
N PHE A 153 29.94 -13.47 11.07
CA PHE A 153 30.48 -12.75 12.21
C PHE A 153 31.26 -13.66 13.17
N ASP A 154 32.51 -13.28 13.49
CA ASP A 154 33.37 -13.95 14.45
C ASP A 154 33.27 -13.27 15.83
N GLU A 155 32.55 -13.90 16.76
CA GLU A 155 32.35 -13.45 18.14
C GLU A 155 33.66 -13.31 18.94
N THR A 156 34.76 -13.94 18.48
CA THR A 156 36.07 -13.85 19.15
C THR A 156 36.90 -12.64 18.71
N ALA A 157 36.46 -11.94 17.66
CA ALA A 157 37.17 -10.84 17.01
C ALA A 157 36.37 -9.51 17.09
N THR A 158 36.03 -9.10 18.32
CA THR A 158 35.14 -7.95 18.59
C THR A 158 35.86 -6.64 18.94
N GLU A 159 37.20 -6.64 18.92
CA GLU A 159 38.01 -5.47 19.22
C GLU A 159 37.75 -4.33 18.21
N GLY A 160 37.39 -3.14 18.70
CA GLY A 160 37.00 -1.99 17.86
C GLY A 160 35.63 -2.11 17.17
N VAL A 161 35.01 -3.30 17.13
CA VAL A 161 33.68 -3.51 16.54
C VAL A 161 32.61 -2.75 17.34
N GLY A 162 32.71 -2.72 18.67
CA GLY A 162 31.79 -1.95 19.51
C GLY A 162 31.82 -0.46 19.21
N ASP A 163 33.02 0.10 18.98
CA ASP A 163 33.22 1.50 18.59
C ASP A 163 32.62 1.83 17.23
N MET A 164 32.65 0.88 16.29
CA MET A 164 32.00 1.00 14.99
C MET A 164 30.48 0.97 15.10
N VAL A 165 29.92 0.05 15.89
CA VAL A 165 28.48 -0.01 16.15
C VAL A 165 28.02 1.30 16.82
N ASP A 166 28.76 1.79 17.81
CA ASP A 166 28.50 3.05 18.49
C ASP A 166 28.46 4.23 17.50
N GLN A 167 29.45 4.30 16.61
CA GLN A 167 29.52 5.34 15.57
C GLN A 167 28.36 5.26 14.59
N PHE A 168 27.90 4.06 14.24
CA PHE A 168 26.71 3.88 13.40
C PHE A 168 25.45 4.39 14.09
N LEU A 169 25.26 4.08 15.37
CA LEU A 169 24.13 4.58 16.15
C LEU A 169 24.15 6.10 16.31
N ASP A 170 25.33 6.70 16.51
CA ASP A 170 25.50 8.16 16.54
C ASP A 170 25.17 8.81 15.19
N ASP A 171 25.59 8.20 14.07
CA ASP A 171 25.23 8.67 12.73
C ASP A 171 23.71 8.58 12.52
N LEU A 172 23.08 7.49 12.95
CA LEU A 172 21.63 7.29 12.84
C LEU A 172 20.86 8.37 13.64
N ASP A 173 21.27 8.68 14.86
CA ASP A 173 20.72 9.76 15.69
C ASP A 173 20.94 11.14 15.03
N GLU A 174 22.11 11.42 14.46
CA GLU A 174 22.35 12.66 13.70
C GLU A 174 21.36 12.82 12.54
N PHE A 175 21.13 11.75 11.77
CA PHE A 175 20.26 11.78 10.60
C PHE A 175 18.78 11.98 10.94
N THR A 176 18.31 11.51 12.10
CA THR A 176 16.91 11.62 12.48
C THR A 176 16.56 12.96 13.12
N ARG A 177 17.52 13.64 13.78
CA ARG A 177 17.30 14.94 14.44
C ARG A 177 16.83 16.06 13.51
N GLY A 178 17.16 16.00 12.22
CA GLY A 178 16.76 16.98 11.22
C GLY A 178 15.38 16.75 10.60
N LEU A 179 14.75 15.61 10.89
CA LEU A 179 13.51 15.22 10.24
C LEU A 179 12.29 15.82 10.93
N PRO A 180 11.26 16.20 10.16
CA PRO A 180 9.95 16.49 10.71
C PRO A 180 9.37 15.21 11.31
N SER A 181 9.36 15.14 12.63
CA SER A 181 9.03 13.95 13.40
C SER A 181 7.99 14.26 14.46
N LEU A 182 7.26 13.23 14.87
CA LEU A 182 6.30 13.34 15.96
C LEU A 182 7.05 13.19 17.31
N PRO A 183 6.80 14.08 18.31
CA PRO A 183 7.62 14.10 19.53
C PRO A 183 7.61 12.80 20.36
N SER A 184 6.51 12.05 20.36
CA SER A 184 6.38 10.77 21.08
C SER A 184 7.18 9.66 20.39
N GLU A 185 7.02 9.54 19.08
CA GLU A 185 7.60 8.53 18.22
C GLU A 185 9.13 8.72 18.16
N LEU A 186 9.58 9.98 18.02
CA LEU A 186 11.01 10.31 18.13
C LEU A 186 11.57 9.94 19.51
N ARG A 187 10.84 10.20 20.59
CA ARG A 187 11.30 9.87 21.95
C ARG A 187 11.41 8.36 22.14
N GLU A 188 10.38 7.59 21.77
CA GLU A 188 10.39 6.13 21.89
C GLU A 188 11.53 5.49 21.09
N TRP A 189 11.76 5.97 19.87
CA TRP A 189 12.87 5.55 19.03
C TRP A 189 14.22 5.94 19.64
N THR A 190 14.37 7.17 20.13
CA THR A 190 15.61 7.64 20.79
C THR A 190 15.91 6.82 22.04
N ASP A 191 14.89 6.53 22.85
CA ASP A 191 15.03 5.69 24.04
C ASP A 191 15.46 4.26 23.66
N ARG A 192 14.96 3.72 22.54
CA ARG A 192 15.42 2.42 22.02
C ARG A 192 16.87 2.49 21.55
N LEU A 193 17.25 3.52 20.79
CA LEU A 193 18.61 3.74 20.32
C LEU A 193 19.60 3.79 21.50
N MET A 194 19.28 4.56 22.54
CA MET A 194 20.11 4.66 23.75
C MET A 194 20.23 3.32 24.49
N ARG A 195 19.15 2.54 24.60
CA ARG A 195 19.23 1.19 25.18
C ARG A 195 20.10 0.24 24.37
N THR A 196 20.05 0.34 23.04
CA THR A 196 20.93 -0.44 22.16
C THR A 196 22.38 -0.03 22.32
N LYS A 197 22.66 1.28 22.46
CA LYS A 197 23.99 1.83 22.73
C LYS A 197 24.56 1.28 24.06
N ASP A 198 23.75 1.28 25.11
CA ASP A 198 24.12 0.74 26.41
C ASP A 198 24.34 -0.79 26.40
N SER A 199 23.74 -1.50 25.43
CA SER A 199 23.80 -2.96 25.33
C SER A 199 24.81 -3.48 24.29
N ILE A 200 25.55 -2.62 23.57
CA ILE A 200 26.51 -3.02 22.51
C ILE A 200 27.44 -4.14 22.99
N GLY A 201 28.03 -4.01 24.18
CA GLY A 201 28.95 -5.00 24.72
C GLY A 201 28.34 -6.40 24.87
N ASN A 202 27.06 -6.49 25.22
CA ASN A 202 26.33 -7.77 25.30
C ASN A 202 25.92 -8.25 23.91
N LEU A 203 25.47 -7.34 23.04
CA LEU A 203 25.03 -7.66 21.68
C LEU A 203 26.17 -8.23 20.81
N LEU A 204 27.41 -7.79 21.02
CA LEU A 204 28.57 -8.34 20.32
C LEU A 204 28.81 -9.83 20.60
N ALA A 205 28.29 -10.36 21.70
CA ALA A 205 28.34 -11.79 22.02
C ALA A 205 27.19 -12.59 21.36
N TYR A 206 26.21 -11.91 20.75
CA TYR A 206 25.04 -12.50 20.11
C TYR A 206 24.79 -11.82 18.76
N PRO A 207 25.55 -12.18 17.70
CA PRO A 207 25.53 -11.46 16.43
C PRO A 207 24.15 -11.40 15.77
N GLY A 208 23.34 -12.45 15.90
CA GLY A 208 21.96 -12.44 15.41
C GLY A 208 21.03 -11.48 16.17
N GLU A 209 21.32 -11.15 17.43
CA GLU A 209 20.58 -10.11 18.17
C GLU A 209 21.10 -8.71 17.83
N LEU A 210 22.42 -8.54 17.74
CA LEU A 210 23.04 -7.30 17.26
C LEU A 210 22.44 -6.87 15.92
N ALA A 211 22.37 -7.80 14.97
CA ALA A 211 21.84 -7.51 13.65
C ALA A 211 20.35 -7.20 13.66
N ARG A 212 19.53 -7.94 14.42
CA ARG A 212 18.10 -7.63 14.57
C ARG A 212 17.86 -6.25 15.18
N GLU A 213 18.60 -5.88 16.22
CA GLU A 213 18.46 -4.56 16.83
C GLU A 213 18.88 -3.45 15.87
N THR A 214 20.01 -3.64 15.18
CA THR A 214 20.52 -2.67 14.20
C THR A 214 19.54 -2.47 13.05
N MET A 215 19.08 -3.56 12.42
CA MET A 215 18.12 -3.50 11.32
C MET A 215 16.78 -2.94 11.77
N GLY A 216 16.30 -3.34 12.96
CA GLY A 216 15.07 -2.85 13.52
C GLY A 216 15.12 -1.35 13.82
N LEU A 217 16.24 -0.83 14.33
CA LEU A 217 16.39 0.61 14.60
C LEU A 217 16.30 1.42 13.31
N LEU A 218 16.91 0.89 12.24
CA LEU A 218 16.86 1.49 10.93
C LEU A 218 15.44 1.38 10.34
N GLU A 219 14.79 0.22 10.42
CA GLU A 219 13.42 0.01 9.95
C GLU A 219 12.41 0.94 10.64
N ASP A 220 12.55 1.16 11.95
CA ASP A 220 11.62 1.98 12.74
C ASP A 220 11.70 3.47 12.39
N VAL A 221 12.75 3.95 11.69
CA VAL A 221 12.87 5.35 11.28
C VAL A 221 11.65 5.78 10.45
N LYS A 222 11.09 4.90 9.61
CA LYS A 222 9.88 5.22 8.83
C LYS A 222 8.66 5.61 9.69
N GLY A 223 8.61 5.14 10.93
CA GLY A 223 7.54 5.45 11.89
C GLY A 223 7.81 6.71 12.72
N VAL A 224 9.05 7.19 12.77
CA VAL A 224 9.42 8.42 13.49
C VAL A 224 9.00 9.67 12.72
N VAL A 225 9.03 9.60 11.40
CA VAL A 225 8.79 10.73 10.51
C VAL A 225 7.30 10.88 10.22
N THR A 226 6.84 12.11 9.99
CA THR A 226 5.42 12.40 9.68
C THR A 226 4.90 11.71 8.41
N ASP A 227 5.80 11.33 7.51
CA ASP A 227 5.52 10.65 6.25
C ASP A 227 6.65 9.62 6.00
N PRO A 228 6.34 8.33 5.82
CA PRO A 228 7.35 7.29 5.59
C PRO A 228 8.32 7.60 4.44
N ILE A 229 7.88 8.32 3.40
CA ILE A 229 8.75 8.64 2.24
C ILE A 229 9.91 9.55 2.66
N ARG A 230 9.75 10.36 3.69
CA ARG A 230 10.82 11.23 4.18
C ARG A 230 11.93 10.48 4.91
N ALA A 231 11.67 9.25 5.37
CA ALA A 231 12.71 8.40 5.93
C ALA A 231 13.71 7.92 4.86
N LEU A 232 13.37 7.99 3.56
CA LEU A 232 14.29 7.65 2.47
C LEU A 232 15.58 8.45 2.52
N ASP A 233 15.53 9.72 2.95
CA ASP A 233 16.71 10.57 3.10
C ASP A 233 17.66 10.03 4.17
N VAL A 234 17.14 9.49 5.28
CA VAL A 234 17.95 8.85 6.32
C VAL A 234 18.65 7.61 5.76
N TYR A 235 17.90 6.74 5.07
CA TYR A 235 18.46 5.52 4.51
C TYR A 235 19.51 5.81 3.45
N GLN A 236 19.28 6.85 2.62
CA GLN A 236 20.27 7.31 1.65
C GLN A 236 21.51 7.89 2.34
N ASN A 237 21.34 8.66 3.41
CA ASN A 237 22.46 9.22 4.17
C ASN A 237 23.30 8.13 4.86
N VAL A 238 22.64 7.09 5.39
CA VAL A 238 23.31 5.88 5.91
C VAL A 238 24.16 5.25 4.82
N GLN A 239 23.58 4.96 3.65
CA GLN A 239 24.32 4.38 2.54
C GLN A 239 25.49 5.26 2.09
N ASN A 240 25.26 6.55 1.88
CA ASN A 240 26.30 7.49 1.44
C ASN A 240 27.46 7.58 2.44
N ARG A 241 27.17 7.51 3.74
CA ARG A 241 28.17 7.66 4.79
C ARG A 241 28.93 6.36 5.03
N TRP A 242 28.27 5.21 4.91
CA TRP A 242 28.84 3.90 5.21
C TRP A 242 29.32 3.12 3.99
N ASP A 243 29.05 3.62 2.78
CA ASP A 243 29.73 3.15 1.59
C ASP A 243 31.24 3.51 1.63
N GLY A 244 32.08 2.60 1.15
CA GLY A 244 33.55 2.71 1.27
C GLY A 244 34.15 2.24 2.61
N MET A 245 35.20 2.91 3.09
CA MET A 245 36.09 2.43 4.16
C MET A 245 35.65 2.82 5.59
N ARG A 246 34.45 3.40 5.78
CA ARG A 246 34.04 3.92 7.10
C ARG A 246 34.03 2.85 8.18
N ALA A 247 33.53 1.65 7.88
CA ALA A 247 33.52 0.52 8.82
C ALA A 247 34.96 0.13 9.23
N GLU A 248 35.86 -0.04 8.26
CA GLU A 248 37.29 -0.30 8.50
C GLU A 248 37.94 0.81 9.36
N LEU A 249 37.71 2.07 9.01
CA LEU A 249 38.26 3.22 9.74
C LEU A 249 37.70 3.34 11.17
N ALA A 250 36.42 2.98 11.37
CA ALA A 250 35.79 3.02 12.69
C ALA A 250 36.42 1.99 13.62
N VAL A 251 36.64 0.77 13.12
CA VAL A 251 37.21 -0.34 13.89
C VAL A 251 38.70 -0.16 14.15
N THR A 252 39.44 0.43 13.21
CA THR A 252 40.88 0.68 13.36
C THR A 252 41.22 1.96 14.14
N GLY A 253 40.21 2.74 14.57
CA GLY A 253 40.41 4.03 15.23
C GLY A 253 40.92 5.14 14.29
N GLY A 254 40.82 4.94 12.97
CA GLY A 254 41.21 5.90 11.94
C GLY A 254 40.20 7.04 11.75
N LEU A 255 38.99 6.94 12.32
CA LEU A 255 38.05 8.06 12.39
C LEU A 255 38.52 9.06 13.43
N SER A 256 38.75 10.32 13.03
CA SER A 256 38.97 11.41 13.97
C SER A 256 37.68 11.66 14.76
N ARG A 257 37.51 11.00 15.91
CA ARG A 257 36.52 11.43 16.89
C ARG A 257 36.88 12.85 17.33
N ASN A 258 35.88 13.69 17.62
CA ASN A 258 36.09 15.02 18.19
C ASN A 258 37.17 14.92 19.29
N ILE A 259 38.32 15.54 19.05
CA ILE A 259 39.50 15.46 19.91
C ILE A 259 39.24 16.38 21.11
N ASP A 260 38.46 15.91 22.09
CA ASP A 260 38.52 16.49 23.44
C ASP A 260 39.66 15.79 24.19
N SER A 261 40.89 16.24 23.90
CA SER A 261 42.05 15.83 24.68
C SER A 261 42.24 16.80 25.85
N ALA A 262 41.97 16.36 27.07
CA ALA A 262 42.42 17.09 28.25
C ALA A 262 43.97 17.10 28.35
N ASP A 263 44.66 16.13 27.71
CA ASP A 263 46.12 15.93 27.84
C ASP A 263 46.88 15.62 26.51
N GLY A 264 46.34 15.96 25.34
CA GLY A 264 47.14 16.12 24.12
C GLY A 264 47.82 14.89 23.50
N PHE A 265 47.23 13.69 23.57
CA PHE A 265 47.69 12.55 22.75
C PHE A 265 46.57 12.07 21.82
N ALA A 266 46.76 12.25 20.50
CA ALA A 266 45.98 11.61 19.47
C ALA A 266 46.44 10.15 19.35
N SER A 267 45.65 9.20 19.85
CA SER A 267 45.97 7.77 19.76
C SER A 267 45.47 7.22 18.43
N SER A 268 46.33 7.19 17.41
CA SER A 268 46.12 6.42 16.17
C SER A 268 46.96 5.13 16.20
N VAL A 269 46.96 4.43 17.34
CA VAL A 269 47.67 3.15 17.49
C VAL A 269 46.73 2.03 17.03
N PRO A 270 47.12 1.15 16.10
CA PRO A 270 46.35 -0.06 15.81
C PRO A 270 46.14 -0.83 17.10
N SER A 271 44.89 -1.03 17.52
CA SER A 271 44.60 -1.66 18.81
C SER A 271 45.03 -3.14 18.83
N VAL A 272 44.98 -3.80 17.67
CA VAL A 272 45.22 -5.24 17.50
C VAL A 272 46.68 -5.52 17.09
N ALA A 273 47.45 -6.19 17.94
CA ALA A 273 48.85 -6.56 17.67
C ALA A 273 49.01 -7.85 16.84
N ASP A 274 47.96 -8.66 16.71
CA ASP A 274 47.96 -9.95 16.00
C ASP A 274 47.35 -9.80 14.59
N PRO A 275 48.11 -10.01 13.50
CA PRO A 275 47.63 -9.85 12.12
C PRO A 275 46.43 -10.74 11.76
N VAL A 276 46.33 -11.93 12.36
CA VAL A 276 45.21 -12.85 12.07
C VAL A 276 43.93 -12.33 12.72
N LYS A 277 44.02 -11.87 13.97
CA LYS A 277 42.89 -11.23 14.66
C LYS A 277 42.50 -9.92 13.99
N GLN A 278 43.47 -9.15 13.52
CA GLN A 278 43.21 -7.91 12.79
C GLN A 278 42.38 -8.20 11.52
N GLN A 279 42.71 -9.24 10.76
CA GLN A 279 41.93 -9.61 9.59
C GLN A 279 40.51 -10.08 9.95
N ALA A 280 40.33 -10.86 11.03
CA ALA A 280 39.01 -11.29 11.49
C ALA A 280 38.14 -10.09 11.92
N VAL A 281 38.75 -9.12 12.60
CA VAL A 281 38.11 -7.85 12.99
C VAL A 281 37.67 -7.05 11.75
N LEU A 282 38.50 -6.97 10.70
CA LEU A 282 38.13 -6.34 9.43
C LEU A 282 36.99 -7.08 8.71
N ASN A 283 36.99 -8.41 8.72
CA ASN A 283 35.92 -9.20 8.15
C ASN A 283 34.58 -8.94 8.87
N ASN A 284 34.61 -8.81 10.21
CA ASN A 284 33.44 -8.41 11.00
C ASN A 284 32.94 -7.01 10.64
N ALA A 285 33.86 -6.06 10.43
CA ALA A 285 33.52 -4.70 9.98
C ALA A 285 32.82 -4.72 8.60
N ASP A 286 33.34 -5.52 7.67
CA ASP A 286 32.75 -5.69 6.34
C ASP A 286 31.37 -6.38 6.39
N ALA A 287 31.21 -7.39 7.25
CA ALA A 287 29.93 -8.07 7.47
C ALA A 287 28.88 -7.09 8.01
N TYR A 288 29.27 -6.26 8.99
CA TYR A 288 28.37 -5.26 9.57
C TYR A 288 28.03 -4.14 8.57
N LYS A 289 28.99 -3.67 7.79
CA LYS A 289 28.75 -2.74 6.67
C LYS A 289 27.72 -3.32 5.70
N ARG A 290 27.90 -4.57 5.26
CA ARG A 290 26.94 -5.23 4.35
C ARG A 290 25.55 -5.33 4.97
N LEU A 291 25.45 -5.69 6.25
CA LEU A 291 24.19 -5.72 6.98
C LEU A 291 23.49 -4.36 6.94
N ILE A 292 24.18 -3.27 7.25
CA ILE A 292 23.61 -1.92 7.23
C ILE A 292 23.18 -1.51 5.82
N MET A 293 24.00 -1.77 4.79
CA MET A 293 23.65 -1.45 3.40
C MET A 293 22.40 -2.21 2.94
N ASN A 294 22.35 -3.52 3.24
CA ASN A 294 21.20 -4.37 2.99
C ASN A 294 19.95 -3.86 3.70
N SER A 295 20.07 -3.59 5.00
CA SER A 295 18.97 -3.08 5.81
C SER A 295 18.46 -1.74 5.29
N ALA A 296 19.35 -0.82 4.91
CA ALA A 296 18.97 0.48 4.38
C ALA A 296 18.11 0.36 3.11
N THR A 297 18.53 -0.45 2.15
CA THR A 297 17.74 -0.67 0.92
C THR A 297 16.43 -1.39 1.20
N VAL A 298 16.41 -2.38 2.10
CA VAL A 298 15.17 -3.09 2.48
C VAL A 298 14.21 -2.15 3.20
N SER A 299 14.69 -1.29 4.09
CA SER A 299 13.88 -0.30 4.79
C SER A 299 13.40 0.83 3.87
N LYS A 300 14.14 1.18 2.81
CA LYS A 300 13.59 2.03 1.73
C LYS A 300 12.39 1.39 1.05
N ALA A 301 12.50 0.10 0.67
CA ALA A 301 11.40 -0.64 0.04
C ALA A 301 10.18 -0.68 0.96
N SER A 302 10.42 -0.98 2.23
CA SER A 302 9.41 -1.00 3.27
C SER A 302 8.76 0.37 3.50
N ALA A 303 9.54 1.45 3.63
CA ALA A 303 8.99 2.80 3.78
C ALA A 303 8.15 3.23 2.57
N MET A 304 8.56 2.85 1.36
CA MET A 304 7.76 3.08 0.14
C MET A 304 6.43 2.31 0.19
N GLY A 305 6.45 1.06 0.65
CA GLY A 305 5.24 0.25 0.87
C GLY A 305 4.28 0.90 1.87
N ASP A 306 4.79 1.46 2.97
CA ASP A 306 3.96 2.07 4.02
C ASP A 306 3.52 3.50 3.75
N ALA A 307 4.11 4.16 2.75
CA ALA A 307 3.74 5.53 2.38
C ALA A 307 2.24 5.67 2.16
N ASP A 308 1.62 6.74 2.66
CA ASP A 308 0.22 7.02 2.34
C ASP A 308 0.15 7.71 0.97
N ILE A 309 -0.52 7.06 0.01
CA ILE A 309 -0.71 7.60 -1.35
C ILE A 309 -2.09 8.25 -1.54
N GLY A 310 -2.91 8.30 -0.49
CA GLY A 310 -4.17 9.04 -0.49
C GLY A 310 -3.89 10.54 -0.46
N VAL A 311 -3.91 11.19 -1.63
CA VAL A 311 -3.77 12.63 -1.74
C VAL A 311 -5.16 13.25 -1.96
N ASP A 312 -5.66 13.97 -0.96
CA ASP A 312 -6.74 14.93 -1.19
C ASP A 312 -6.14 16.14 -1.92
N LEU A 313 -6.42 16.25 -3.23
CA LEU A 313 -5.99 17.38 -4.06
C LEU A 313 -6.81 18.66 -3.80
N VAL A 314 -7.90 18.54 -3.02
CA VAL A 314 -8.75 19.65 -2.63
C VAL A 314 -8.02 20.48 -1.57
N ASP A 315 -7.99 21.81 -1.75
CA ASP A 315 -7.55 22.80 -0.76
C ASP A 315 -8.44 22.68 0.49
N THR A 316 -8.19 21.67 1.32
CA THR A 316 -8.69 21.65 2.69
C THR A 316 -7.82 22.59 3.50
N ASP A 317 -8.42 23.25 4.51
CA ASP A 317 -7.66 24.04 5.49
C ASP A 317 -6.69 23.09 6.22
N GLU A 318 -5.49 22.88 5.67
CA GLU A 318 -4.40 22.24 6.41
C GLU A 318 -4.13 23.12 7.63
N SER A 319 -4.39 22.59 8.83
CA SER A 319 -3.92 23.18 10.07
C SER A 319 -2.39 23.12 10.08
N ILE A 320 -1.75 24.14 9.51
CA ILE A 320 -0.30 24.26 9.50
C ILE A 320 0.13 24.57 10.94
N ASN A 321 0.51 23.54 11.70
CA ASN A 321 0.99 23.68 13.07
C ASN A 321 2.40 24.31 13.12
N SER A 322 3.09 24.38 11.98
CA SER A 322 4.43 24.97 11.85
C SER A 322 4.58 25.87 10.63
N LEU A 323 5.04 27.11 10.85
CA LEU A 323 5.35 28.07 9.77
C LEU A 323 6.41 27.56 8.77
N SER A 324 7.21 26.56 9.11
CA SER A 324 8.20 25.98 8.20
C SER A 324 7.59 25.10 7.11
N GLY A 325 6.32 24.72 7.24
CA GLY A 325 5.66 23.78 6.33
C GLY A 325 6.19 22.35 6.43
N ALA A 326 6.96 22.05 7.48
CA ALA A 326 7.50 20.73 7.78
C ALA A 326 6.40 19.68 7.99
N ASP A 327 5.22 20.06 8.48
CA ASP A 327 4.13 19.11 8.74
C ASP A 327 3.33 18.69 7.48
N ARG A 328 3.65 19.26 6.31
CA ARG A 328 2.89 19.00 5.08
C ARG A 328 3.21 17.62 4.50
N LYS A 329 2.18 16.82 4.18
CA LYS A 329 2.36 15.58 3.40
C LYS A 329 3.02 15.91 2.06
N ALA A 330 4.03 15.16 1.68
CA ALA A 330 4.66 15.37 0.38
C ALA A 330 3.69 14.87 -0.69
N VAL A 331 3.18 15.77 -1.54
CA VAL A 331 2.37 15.35 -2.69
C VAL A 331 3.30 14.70 -3.71
N LEU A 332 3.38 13.36 -3.69
CA LEU A 332 4.14 12.61 -4.67
C LEU A 332 3.37 12.47 -5.98
N THR A 333 4.05 12.68 -7.10
CA THR A 333 3.52 12.32 -8.42
C THR A 333 3.78 10.85 -8.74
N GLY A 334 2.98 10.29 -9.64
CA GLY A 334 3.23 8.94 -10.16
C GLY A 334 4.63 8.78 -10.78
N GLU A 335 5.17 9.82 -11.41
CA GLU A 335 6.54 9.81 -11.95
C GLU A 335 7.62 9.77 -10.86
N GLN A 336 7.47 10.56 -9.81
CA GLN A 336 8.38 10.56 -8.67
C GLN A 336 8.37 9.20 -7.97
N TYR A 337 7.18 8.62 -7.75
CA TYR A 337 7.04 7.29 -7.16
C TYR A 337 7.69 6.20 -8.02
N LYS A 338 7.52 6.27 -9.36
CA LYS A 338 8.21 5.37 -10.30
C LYS A 338 9.72 5.47 -10.18
N LYS A 339 10.25 6.69 -10.12
CA LYS A 339 11.70 6.90 -9.99
C LYS A 339 12.22 6.25 -8.70
N ILE A 340 11.60 6.54 -7.56
CA ILE A 340 11.97 5.95 -6.26
C ILE A 340 11.93 4.42 -6.32
N GLY A 341 10.82 3.85 -6.81
CA GLY A 341 10.67 2.41 -6.90
C GLY A 341 11.67 1.72 -7.84
N TYR A 342 12.04 2.38 -8.94
CA TYR A 342 13.07 1.87 -9.85
C TYR A 342 14.48 1.98 -9.27
N ASP A 343 14.79 3.06 -8.57
CA ASP A 343 16.07 3.23 -7.90
C ASP A 343 16.27 2.15 -6.82
N ILE A 344 15.27 1.93 -5.96
CA ILE A 344 15.27 0.84 -4.96
C ILE A 344 15.42 -0.54 -5.65
N ALA A 345 14.69 -0.76 -6.74
CA ALA A 345 14.77 -2.03 -7.47
C ALA A 345 16.15 -2.25 -8.13
N ASN A 346 16.88 -1.18 -8.48
CA ASN A 346 18.24 -1.28 -9.01
C ASN A 346 19.23 -1.57 -7.88
N GLU A 347 19.13 -0.90 -6.74
CA GLU A 347 19.96 -1.20 -5.55
C GLU A 347 19.80 -2.66 -5.12
N LEU A 348 18.56 -3.18 -5.03
CA LEU A 348 18.30 -4.58 -4.71
C LEU A 348 18.92 -5.55 -5.72
N ALA A 349 19.02 -5.14 -7.00
CA ALA A 349 19.67 -5.95 -8.02
C ALA A 349 21.19 -6.03 -7.79
N GLU A 350 21.82 -4.90 -7.48
CA GLU A 350 23.26 -4.82 -7.17
C GLU A 350 23.60 -5.63 -5.91
N LEU A 351 22.84 -5.44 -4.82
CA LEU A 351 23.02 -6.21 -3.60
C LEU A 351 22.81 -7.71 -3.82
N SER A 352 21.83 -8.10 -4.67
CA SER A 352 21.65 -9.50 -5.03
C SER A 352 22.84 -10.07 -5.79
N ALA A 353 23.49 -9.29 -6.66
CA ALA A 353 24.69 -9.73 -7.38
C ALA A 353 25.85 -9.96 -6.41
N ASN A 354 26.06 -9.03 -5.47
CA ASN A 354 27.07 -9.16 -4.42
C ASN A 354 26.85 -10.42 -3.55
N ALA A 355 25.59 -10.74 -3.22
CA ALA A 355 25.26 -11.96 -2.48
C ALA A 355 25.64 -13.25 -3.24
N VAL A 356 25.65 -13.24 -4.58
CA VAL A 356 26.14 -14.39 -5.37
C VAL A 356 27.64 -14.55 -5.23
N GLU A 357 28.39 -13.45 -5.26
CA GLU A 357 29.85 -13.47 -5.12
C GLU A 357 30.28 -13.99 -3.74
N LEU A 358 29.48 -13.70 -2.70
CA LEU A 358 29.66 -14.19 -1.33
C LEU A 358 29.16 -15.63 -1.11
N GLY A 359 28.42 -16.20 -2.07
CA GLY A 359 27.84 -17.55 -1.97
C GLY A 359 26.51 -17.62 -1.18
N ASP A 360 25.91 -16.48 -0.83
CA ASP A 360 24.68 -16.38 -0.05
C ASP A 360 23.42 -16.56 -0.88
N SER A 361 23.13 -17.82 -1.23
CA SER A 361 21.97 -18.14 -2.07
C SER A 361 20.61 -17.76 -1.45
N ALA A 362 20.52 -17.63 -0.13
CA ALA A 362 19.30 -17.21 0.56
C ALA A 362 19.04 -15.71 0.34
N VAL A 363 20.03 -14.86 0.63
CA VAL A 363 19.98 -13.41 0.41
C VAL A 363 19.72 -13.10 -1.06
N TRP A 364 20.44 -13.75 -1.98
CA TRP A 364 20.23 -13.59 -3.43
C TRP A 364 18.79 -13.90 -3.85
N ARG A 365 18.21 -15.02 -3.40
CA ARG A 365 16.82 -15.37 -3.74
C ARG A 365 15.86 -14.32 -3.19
N GLN A 366 16.01 -13.97 -1.92
CA GLN A 366 15.04 -13.13 -1.24
C GLN A 366 15.06 -11.68 -1.75
N PHE A 367 16.23 -11.12 -2.06
CA PHE A 367 16.32 -9.77 -2.63
C PHE A 367 15.72 -9.68 -4.03
N ARG A 368 15.80 -10.76 -4.82
CA ARG A 368 15.10 -10.83 -6.11
C ARG A 368 13.59 -10.87 -5.96
N VAL A 369 13.08 -11.56 -4.93
CA VAL A 369 11.65 -11.58 -4.62
C VAL A 369 11.18 -10.20 -4.16
N LEU A 370 11.89 -9.57 -3.23
CA LEU A 370 11.60 -8.20 -2.79
C LEU A 370 11.63 -7.21 -3.96
N ARG A 371 12.64 -7.30 -4.83
CA ARG A 371 12.73 -6.47 -6.05
C ARG A 371 11.49 -6.61 -6.94
N GLN A 372 10.97 -7.83 -7.10
CA GLN A 372 9.75 -8.05 -7.87
C GLN A 372 8.53 -7.44 -7.19
N ALA A 373 8.43 -7.56 -5.86
CA ALA A 373 7.36 -6.94 -5.08
C ALA A 373 7.39 -5.41 -5.21
N VAL A 374 8.57 -4.78 -5.07
CA VAL A 374 8.78 -3.33 -5.25
C VAL A 374 8.34 -2.88 -6.64
N LEU A 375 8.76 -3.58 -7.70
CA LEU A 375 8.36 -3.22 -9.07
C LEU A 375 6.86 -3.39 -9.33
N ALA A 376 6.22 -4.40 -8.72
CA ALA A 376 4.79 -4.61 -8.82
C ALA A 376 4.00 -3.50 -8.10
N ASP A 377 4.42 -3.16 -6.88
CA ASP A 377 3.84 -2.07 -6.09
C ASP A 377 4.00 -0.71 -6.78
N THR A 378 5.21 -0.44 -7.27
CA THR A 378 5.53 0.78 -8.03
C THR A 378 4.57 0.98 -9.20
N ARG A 379 4.31 -0.07 -9.98
CA ARG A 379 3.39 -0.01 -11.13
C ARG A 379 1.95 0.20 -10.69
N ALA A 380 1.50 -0.57 -9.70
CA ALA A 380 0.11 -0.55 -9.24
C ALA A 380 -0.27 0.78 -8.57
N ARG A 381 0.64 1.36 -7.78
CA ARG A 381 0.38 2.57 -6.99
C ARG A 381 0.73 3.85 -7.71
N ALA A 382 1.70 3.85 -8.61
CA ALA A 382 1.99 5.03 -9.43
C ALA A 382 0.83 5.43 -10.36
N GLU A 383 -0.05 4.48 -10.72
CA GLU A 383 -1.27 4.76 -11.49
C GLU A 383 -2.37 5.45 -10.66
N LEU A 384 -2.35 5.24 -9.34
CA LEU A 384 -3.30 5.85 -8.39
C LEU A 384 -2.84 7.24 -7.95
N LEU A 385 -1.55 7.52 -8.10
CA LEU A 385 -0.99 8.80 -7.75
C LEU A 385 -1.30 9.85 -8.83
N PRO A 386 -1.44 11.11 -8.42
CA PRO A 386 -1.66 12.19 -9.36
C PRO A 386 -0.55 12.26 -10.40
N GLN A 387 -0.94 12.46 -11.67
CA GLN A 387 0.02 12.58 -12.76
C GLN A 387 0.44 14.03 -12.97
N LEU A 388 1.67 14.21 -13.42
CA LEU A 388 2.22 15.52 -13.75
C LEU A 388 1.92 15.84 -15.22
N SER A 389 1.18 16.90 -15.49
CA SER A 389 1.06 17.50 -16.82
C SER A 389 1.84 18.81 -16.88
N ILE A 390 2.39 19.13 -18.06
CA ILE A 390 3.02 20.43 -18.31
C ILE A 390 2.06 21.22 -19.20
N TYR A 391 1.51 22.30 -18.64
CA TYR A 391 0.68 23.25 -19.35
C TYR A 391 1.53 24.42 -19.85
N THR A 392 1.45 24.69 -21.16
CA THR A 392 2.06 25.86 -21.79
C THR A 392 0.98 26.75 -22.39
N PRO A 393 0.73 27.94 -21.82
CA PRO A 393 -0.31 28.83 -22.32
C PRO A 393 0.05 29.44 -23.67
N THR A 394 -0.94 29.68 -24.52
CA THR A 394 -0.76 30.38 -25.80
C THR A 394 -0.94 31.90 -25.69
N SER A 395 -1.53 32.37 -24.58
CA SER A 395 -1.74 33.77 -24.25
C SER A 395 -1.66 33.94 -22.72
N THR A 396 -1.54 35.17 -22.22
CA THR A 396 -1.46 35.38 -20.77
C THR A 396 -2.76 34.96 -20.08
N VAL A 397 -2.67 34.01 -19.15
CA VAL A 397 -3.84 33.43 -18.46
C VAL A 397 -3.67 33.46 -16.94
N PRO A 398 -4.77 33.57 -16.17
CA PRO A 398 -4.72 33.41 -14.72
C PRO A 398 -4.67 31.92 -14.35
N VAL A 399 -4.03 31.59 -13.22
CA VAL A 399 -3.90 30.22 -12.71
C VAL A 399 -5.24 29.55 -12.44
N SER A 400 -6.29 30.32 -12.12
CA SER A 400 -7.64 29.80 -11.97
C SER A 400 -8.20 29.24 -13.28
N LEU A 401 -7.85 29.85 -14.42
CA LEU A 401 -8.23 29.34 -15.74
C LEU A 401 -7.46 28.07 -16.07
N VAL A 402 -6.16 28.02 -15.72
CA VAL A 402 -5.33 26.81 -15.88
C VAL A 402 -5.90 25.65 -15.06
N ALA A 403 -6.20 25.90 -13.78
CA ALA A 403 -6.82 24.92 -12.89
C ALA A 403 -8.14 24.38 -13.47
N TRP A 404 -9.02 25.27 -13.94
CA TRP A 404 -10.30 24.86 -14.54
C TRP A 404 -10.12 24.07 -15.84
N GLN A 405 -9.16 24.44 -16.69
CA GLN A 405 -8.91 23.76 -17.98
C GLN A 405 -8.34 22.35 -17.78
N GLU A 406 -7.39 22.19 -16.86
CA GLU A 406 -6.69 20.92 -16.64
C GLU A 406 -7.46 19.97 -15.71
N ASN A 407 -8.05 20.51 -14.63
CA ASN A 407 -8.64 19.71 -13.54
C ASN A 407 -10.18 19.82 -13.48
N GLY A 408 -10.81 20.63 -14.34
CA GLY A 408 -12.27 20.82 -14.36
C GLY A 408 -12.82 21.70 -13.23
N ASP A 409 -11.99 22.12 -12.27
CA ASP A 409 -12.35 23.03 -11.18
C ASP A 409 -11.18 23.96 -10.79
N THR A 410 -11.53 25.11 -10.23
CA THR A 410 -10.61 26.15 -9.75
C THR A 410 -10.04 25.91 -8.36
N GLU A 411 -10.54 24.92 -7.60
CA GLU A 411 -10.09 24.63 -6.23
C GLU A 411 -8.60 24.21 -6.16
N THR A 412 -8.06 23.61 -7.22
CA THR A 412 -6.63 23.22 -7.30
C THR A 412 -5.66 24.38 -7.56
N ARG A 413 -6.15 25.62 -7.61
CA ARG A 413 -5.32 26.78 -7.97
C ARG A 413 -4.14 27.03 -7.01
N GLN A 414 -4.30 26.83 -5.70
CA GLN A 414 -3.19 27.08 -4.77
C GLN A 414 -2.10 26.01 -4.88
N SER A 415 -2.47 24.75 -5.12
CA SER A 415 -1.49 23.69 -5.32
C SER A 415 -0.61 23.97 -6.54
N ILE A 416 -1.20 24.45 -7.65
CA ILE A 416 -0.46 24.88 -8.84
C ILE A 416 0.47 26.07 -8.55
N VAL A 417 0.00 27.09 -7.83
CA VAL A 417 0.83 28.25 -7.44
C VAL A 417 2.03 27.82 -6.60
N ARG A 418 1.79 26.98 -5.57
CA ARG A 418 2.84 26.50 -4.65
C ARG A 418 3.87 25.67 -5.38
N ARG A 419 3.42 24.73 -6.23
CA ARG A 419 4.29 23.82 -6.99
C ARG A 419 5.24 24.57 -7.92
N ASN A 420 4.71 25.57 -8.63
CA ASN A 420 5.47 26.33 -9.63
C ASN A 420 6.16 27.58 -9.06
N GLY A 421 5.99 27.87 -7.76
CA GLY A 421 6.54 29.07 -7.14
C GLY A 421 6.03 30.38 -7.78
N LEU A 422 4.77 30.41 -8.24
CA LEU A 422 4.24 31.54 -9.01
C LEU A 422 4.11 32.78 -8.13
N SER A 423 4.90 33.81 -8.44
CA SER A 423 4.82 35.10 -7.74
C SER A 423 3.58 35.91 -8.14
N ASN A 424 3.12 35.76 -9.40
CA ASN A 424 1.95 36.45 -9.93
C ASN A 424 0.92 35.46 -10.49
N PRO A 425 0.06 34.86 -9.64
CA PRO A 425 -0.88 33.81 -10.04
C PRO A 425 -1.88 34.22 -11.12
N SER A 426 -2.14 35.52 -11.31
CA SER A 426 -3.09 36.00 -12.32
C SER A 426 -2.45 36.25 -13.71
N PHE A 427 -1.12 36.14 -13.83
CA PHE A 427 -0.36 36.51 -15.03
C PHE A 427 0.67 35.44 -15.39
N ILE A 428 0.20 34.28 -15.86
CA ILE A 428 1.08 33.25 -16.43
C ILE A 428 1.31 33.59 -17.89
N LEU A 429 2.56 33.73 -18.32
CA LEU A 429 2.93 34.15 -19.68
C LEU A 429 3.08 32.94 -20.62
N PRO A 430 2.95 33.12 -21.95
CA PRO A 430 3.16 32.04 -22.92
C PRO A 430 4.57 31.42 -22.92
N SER A 431 5.55 32.10 -22.33
CA SER A 431 6.90 31.59 -22.12
C SER A 431 7.01 30.61 -20.95
N ASP A 432 6.01 30.58 -20.08
CA ASP A 432 6.07 29.87 -18.81
C ASP A 432 5.54 28.45 -19.01
N SER A 433 6.29 27.46 -18.51
CA SER A 433 5.84 26.08 -18.42
C SER A 433 5.30 25.83 -17.01
N ILE A 434 4.02 25.52 -16.90
CA ILE A 434 3.35 25.30 -15.62
C ILE A 434 3.13 23.81 -15.40
N GLU A 435 3.69 23.30 -14.32
CA GLU A 435 3.43 21.96 -13.84
C GLU A 435 2.05 21.90 -13.16
N VAL A 436 1.16 21.08 -13.68
CA VAL A 436 -0.17 20.85 -13.13
C VAL A 436 -0.29 19.39 -12.70
N ILE A 437 -0.91 19.18 -11.55
CA ILE A 437 -1.24 17.86 -11.06
C ILE A 437 -2.66 17.54 -11.52
N SER A 438 -2.80 16.56 -12.41
CA SER A 438 -4.11 16.07 -12.84
C SER A 438 -4.60 14.98 -11.87
N SER A 439 -5.81 15.17 -11.36
CA SER A 439 -6.54 14.21 -10.51
C SER A 439 -7.03 13.00 -11.26
#